data_AF-W6Y3Y0-F1
#
_entry.id   AF-W6Y3Y0-F1
#
_cell.length_a   1.000
_cell.length_b   1.000
_cell.length_c   1.000
_cell.angle_alpha   90.00
_cell.angle_beta   90.00
_cell.angle_gamma   90.00
#
_symmetry.space_group_name_H-M   'P 1'
#
loop_
_entity.id
_entity.type
_entity.pdbx_description
1 polymer ?
#
loop_
_entity_poly.entity_id
_entity_poly.type
_entity_poly.pdbx_seq_one_letter_code
_entity_poly.pdbx_strand_id
1 'polypeptide(L)'
;MTLYYSLVFLLLVTEMLIFCALIVPLPFTWRRRLFTFISESPIIAKLQYGMKITFIFILILFIDSVNRVYRVQIELSGSDDQGRSGVAAGGIERMEVQARKFYSQRNMYLCGFTLFLSLILNRTYVMILDVLRLEEEVKSLRGDPKANKNSALKNAGGPGEVGALRKELEAKDRDMENLKKQVENMQKEYNRMGDEVAGKK
;
A
#
# COMPACT_ATOMS: atom_id res chain seq x y z
N MET A 1 0.31 -24.43 -13.45
CA MET A 1 1.13 -23.77 -12.39
C MET A 1 0.40 -23.91 -11.08
N THR A 2 1.11 -23.92 -9.95
CA THR A 2 0.46 -23.88 -8.64
C THR A 2 -0.37 -22.59 -8.50
N LEU A 3 -1.50 -22.66 -7.79
CA LEU A 3 -2.49 -21.57 -7.70
C LEU A 3 -1.86 -20.23 -7.27
N TYR A 4 -0.90 -20.27 -6.34
CA TYR A 4 -0.22 -19.07 -5.85
C TYR A 4 0.60 -18.34 -6.93
N TYR A 5 1.26 -19.04 -7.86
CA TYR A 5 1.98 -18.36 -8.95
C TYR A 5 1.04 -17.76 -9.99
N SER A 6 -0.16 -18.32 -10.16
CA SER A 6 -1.20 -17.71 -11.01
C SER A 6 -1.72 -16.40 -10.43
N LEU A 7 -1.84 -16.31 -9.10
CA LEU A 7 -2.19 -15.07 -8.40
C LEU A 7 -1.09 -14.01 -8.55
N VAL A 8 0.17 -14.41 -8.37
CA VAL A 8 1.32 -13.50 -8.59
C VAL A 8 1.35 -13.00 -10.03
N PHE A 9 1.09 -13.85 -11.01
CA PHE A 9 1.00 -13.45 -12.42
C PHE A 9 -0.11 -12.42 -12.66
N LEU A 10 -1.31 -12.63 -12.12
CA LEU A 10 -2.42 -11.68 -12.25
C LEU A 10 -2.07 -10.34 -11.60
N LEU A 11 -1.41 -10.38 -10.44
CA LEU A 11 -0.93 -9.20 -9.73
C LEU A 11 0.09 -8.44 -10.59
N LEU A 12 1.08 -9.13 -11.16
CA LEU A 12 2.07 -8.54 -12.07
C LEU A 12 1.41 -7.84 -13.26
N VAL A 13 0.46 -8.50 -13.94
CA VAL A 13 -0.25 -7.90 -15.07
C VAL A 13 -1.02 -6.66 -14.64
N THR A 14 -1.66 -6.70 -13.47
CA THR A 14 -2.38 -5.56 -12.90
C THR A 14 -1.43 -4.40 -12.60
N GLU A 15 -0.30 -4.68 -11.97
CA GLU A 15 0.74 -3.68 -11.69
C GLU A 15 1.32 -3.08 -12.97
N MET A 16 1.51 -3.89 -14.03
CA MET A 16 1.99 -3.39 -15.32
C MET A 16 0.98 -2.44 -15.95
N LEU A 17 -0.31 -2.79 -15.94
CA LEU A 17 -1.36 -1.93 -16.46
C LEU A 17 -1.45 -0.61 -15.70
N ILE A 18 -1.40 -0.66 -14.36
CA ILE A 18 -1.40 0.54 -13.52
C ILE A 18 -0.16 1.39 -13.79
N PHE A 19 1.03 0.77 -13.84
CA PHE A 19 2.28 1.47 -14.09
C PHE A 19 2.28 2.14 -15.48
N CYS A 20 1.85 1.43 -16.52
CA CYS A 20 1.69 1.99 -17.86
C CYS A 20 0.69 3.15 -17.86
N ALA A 21 -0.45 3.03 -17.19
CA ALA A 21 -1.43 4.12 -17.08
C ALA A 21 -0.85 5.35 -16.35
N LEU A 22 0.03 5.13 -15.37
CA LEU A 22 0.62 6.17 -14.51
C LEU A 22 1.80 6.90 -15.19
N ILE A 23 2.56 6.20 -16.05
CA ILE A 23 3.70 6.77 -16.79
C ILE A 23 3.29 7.51 -18.07
N VAL A 24 2.11 7.21 -18.63
CA VAL A 24 1.59 7.93 -19.80
C VAL A 24 1.58 9.43 -19.48
N PRO A 25 2.24 10.26 -20.31
CA PRO A 25 2.30 11.69 -20.09
C PRO A 25 0.91 12.30 -20.34
N LEU A 26 0.09 12.33 -19.29
CA LEU A 26 -1.21 12.98 -19.34
C LEU A 26 -1.05 14.50 -19.23
N PRO A 27 -1.82 15.29 -20.01
CA PRO A 27 -1.84 16.74 -19.86
C PRO A 27 -2.22 17.11 -18.42
N PHE A 28 -1.54 18.14 -17.87
CA PHE A 28 -1.59 18.52 -16.46
C PHE A 28 -3.01 18.64 -15.88
N THR A 29 -3.97 19.12 -16.67
CA THR A 29 -5.37 19.26 -16.25
C THR A 29 -6.05 17.92 -15.98
N TRP A 30 -5.75 16.90 -16.77
CA TRP A 30 -6.28 15.55 -16.63
C TRP A 30 -5.57 14.81 -15.51
N ARG A 31 -4.24 14.95 -15.43
CA ARG A 31 -3.44 14.39 -14.34
C ARG A 31 -3.93 14.93 -13.00
N ARG A 32 -4.10 16.25 -12.88
CA ARG A 32 -4.65 16.87 -11.67
C ARG A 32 -6.03 16.34 -11.35
N ARG A 33 -6.96 16.28 -12.30
CA ARG A 33 -8.33 15.80 -12.03
C ARG A 33 -8.37 14.34 -11.57
N LEU A 34 -7.61 13.48 -12.24
CA LEU A 34 -7.49 12.07 -11.89
C LEU A 34 -6.85 11.89 -10.52
N PHE A 35 -5.75 12.60 -10.25
CA PHE A 35 -5.03 12.49 -8.97
C PHE A 35 -5.74 13.19 -7.82
N THR A 36 -6.43 14.31 -8.00
CA THR A 36 -7.26 14.91 -6.94
C THR A 36 -8.43 13.99 -6.59
N PHE A 37 -9.08 13.36 -7.58
CA PHE A 37 -10.14 12.37 -7.33
C PHE A 37 -9.62 11.11 -6.62
N ILE A 38 -8.43 10.65 -7.00
CA ILE A 38 -7.68 9.57 -6.35
C ILE A 38 -7.31 9.98 -4.90
N SER A 39 -6.73 11.15 -4.70
CA SER A 39 -6.25 11.66 -3.42
C SER A 39 -7.35 12.05 -2.42
N GLU A 40 -8.50 12.57 -2.86
CA GLU A 40 -9.66 12.85 -2.00
C GLU A 40 -10.40 11.58 -1.59
N SER A 41 -10.22 10.48 -2.34
CA SER A 41 -10.93 9.25 -2.05
C SER A 41 -10.30 8.51 -0.86
N PRO A 42 -11.05 8.20 0.21
CA PRO A 42 -10.56 7.38 1.33
C PRO A 42 -10.14 5.96 0.89
N ILE A 43 -10.46 5.59 -0.36
CA ILE A 43 -10.03 4.36 -1.01
C ILE A 43 -8.51 4.35 -1.25
N ILE A 44 -7.87 5.52 -1.44
CA ILE A 44 -6.43 5.60 -1.71
C ILE A 44 -5.58 5.29 -0.49
N ALA A 45 -5.97 5.78 0.69
CA ALA A 45 -5.28 5.42 1.93
C ALA A 45 -5.33 3.90 2.13
N LYS A 46 -6.51 3.30 1.93
CA LYS A 46 -6.69 1.84 1.96
C LYS A 46 -5.89 1.12 0.88
N LEU A 47 -5.78 1.67 -0.33
CA LEU A 47 -4.94 1.14 -1.40
C LEU A 47 -3.46 1.18 -1.04
N GLN A 48 -2.96 2.23 -0.38
CA GLN A 48 -1.57 2.26 0.07
C GLN A 48 -1.27 1.17 1.10
N TYR A 49 -2.18 0.95 2.05
CA TYR A 49 -2.07 -0.18 2.97
C TYR A 49 -2.16 -1.52 2.25
N GLY A 50 -3.09 -1.66 1.30
CA GLY A 50 -3.25 -2.83 0.45
C GLY A 50 -1.96 -3.16 -0.32
N MET A 51 -1.38 -2.17 -0.99
CA MET A 51 -0.11 -2.27 -1.74
C MET A 51 1.07 -2.69 -0.84
N LYS A 52 1.14 -2.21 0.40
CA LYS A 52 2.16 -2.65 1.36
C LYS A 52 1.95 -4.10 1.80
N ILE A 53 0.69 -4.51 2.01
CA ILE A 53 0.36 -5.89 2.38
C ILE A 53 0.69 -6.84 1.23
N THR A 54 0.30 -6.53 -0.01
CA THR A 54 0.67 -7.32 -1.18
C THR A 54 2.18 -7.38 -1.37
N PHE A 55 2.90 -6.28 -1.16
CA PHE A 55 4.37 -6.28 -1.23
C PHE A 55 5.01 -7.28 -0.26
N ILE A 56 4.59 -7.30 1.01
CA ILE A 56 5.09 -8.27 2.01
C ILE A 56 4.76 -9.70 1.58
N PHE A 57 3.55 -9.93 1.07
CA PHE A 57 3.14 -11.26 0.60
C PHE A 57 3.99 -11.75 -0.57
N ILE A 58 4.22 -10.91 -1.58
CA ILE A 58 5.07 -11.24 -2.72
C ILE A 58 6.53 -11.45 -2.26
N LEU A 59 6.99 -10.69 -1.25
CA LEU A 59 8.34 -10.83 -0.70
C LEU A 59 8.55 -12.22 -0.07
N ILE A 60 7.57 -12.69 0.70
CA ILE A 60 7.59 -14.03 1.28
C ILE A 60 7.61 -15.08 0.16
N LEU A 61 6.74 -14.95 -0.85
CA LEU A 61 6.70 -15.87 -1.99
C LEU A 61 7.99 -15.87 -2.82
N PHE A 62 8.66 -14.72 -2.92
CA PHE A 62 9.94 -14.61 -3.59
C PHE A 62 11.03 -15.36 -2.82
N ILE A 63 11.12 -15.16 -1.50
CA ILE A 63 12.08 -15.88 -0.64
C ILE A 63 11.82 -17.39 -0.72
N ASP A 64 10.56 -17.84 -0.65
CA ASP A 64 10.19 -19.24 -0.83
C ASP A 64 10.65 -19.78 -2.20
N SER A 65 10.41 -19.00 -3.27
CA SER A 65 10.79 -19.38 -4.63
C SER A 65 12.31 -19.47 -4.80
N VAL A 66 13.08 -18.56 -4.18
CA VAL A 66 14.55 -18.62 -4.15
C VAL A 66 15.03 -19.86 -3.40
N ASN A 67 14.49 -20.13 -2.21
CA ASN A 67 14.83 -21.31 -1.41
C ASN A 67 14.54 -22.60 -2.17
N ARG A 68 13.44 -22.64 -2.93
CA ARG A 68 13.07 -23.76 -3.79
C ARG A 68 14.03 -23.93 -4.96
N VAL A 69 14.40 -22.85 -5.66
CA VAL A 69 15.39 -22.90 -6.75
C VAL A 69 16.72 -23.40 -6.23
N TYR A 70 17.18 -22.88 -5.10
CA TYR A 70 18.43 -23.28 -4.46
C TYR A 70 18.44 -24.76 -4.08
N ARG A 71 17.35 -25.26 -3.47
CA ARG A 71 17.18 -26.68 -3.15
C ARG A 71 17.25 -27.57 -4.39
N VAL A 72 16.47 -27.23 -5.44
CA VAL A 72 16.46 -27.99 -6.71
C VAL A 72 17.84 -27.97 -7.37
N GLN A 73 18.60 -26.90 -7.22
CA GLN A 73 19.96 -26.80 -7.76
C GLN A 73 20.95 -27.69 -6.99
N ILE A 74 20.85 -27.75 -5.67
CA ILE A 74 21.67 -28.65 -4.84
C ILE A 74 21.34 -30.12 -5.14
N GLU A 75 20.05 -30.47 -5.24
CA GLU A 75 19.61 -31.83 -5.60
C GLU A 75 20.21 -32.25 -6.96
N LEU A 76 20.28 -31.33 -7.93
CA LEU A 76 20.90 -31.59 -9.23
C LEU A 76 22.41 -31.86 -9.11
N SER A 77 23.13 -31.01 -8.38
CA SER A 77 24.58 -31.10 -8.25
C SER A 77 25.04 -32.33 -7.45
N GLY A 78 24.25 -32.75 -6.45
CA GLY A 78 24.52 -33.96 -5.68
C GLY A 78 24.24 -35.26 -6.45
N SER A 79 23.30 -35.24 -7.40
CA SER A 79 22.96 -36.38 -8.27
C SER A 79 23.91 -36.58 -9.46
N ASP A 80 24.80 -35.62 -9.76
CA ASP A 80 25.87 -35.79 -10.75
C ASP A 80 27.08 -36.53 -10.17
N ASP A 81 27.35 -36.43 -8.86
CA ASP A 81 28.50 -37.07 -8.21
C ASP A 81 28.26 -38.56 -7.86
N GLN A 82 27.00 -38.98 -7.72
CA GLN A 82 26.62 -40.37 -7.37
C GLN A 82 26.28 -41.28 -8.58
N GLY A 83 26.33 -40.74 -9.80
CA GLY A 83 25.71 -41.35 -11.00
C GLY A 83 26.61 -42.11 -11.97
N ARG A 84 27.78 -42.63 -11.58
CA ARG A 84 28.63 -43.46 -12.46
C ARG A 84 28.16 -44.91 -12.66
N SER A 85 26.98 -45.29 -12.14
CA SER A 85 26.45 -46.66 -12.26
C SER A 85 24.96 -46.66 -12.66
N GLY A 86 24.65 -46.52 -13.95
CA GLY A 86 23.27 -46.71 -14.44
C GLY A 86 22.93 -46.04 -15.77
N VAL A 87 23.68 -46.36 -16.84
CA VAL A 87 23.64 -45.66 -18.15
C VAL A 87 22.32 -45.81 -18.94
N ALA A 88 21.35 -46.62 -18.50
CA ALA A 88 20.10 -46.87 -19.25
C ALA A 88 18.82 -46.24 -18.64
N ALA A 89 18.83 -45.81 -17.37
CA ALA A 89 17.67 -45.20 -16.69
C ALA A 89 17.80 -43.67 -16.47
N GLY A 90 19.03 -43.13 -16.56
CA GLY A 90 19.33 -41.74 -16.20
C GLY A 90 18.82 -40.68 -17.18
N GLY A 91 18.40 -41.03 -18.40
CA GLY A 91 17.90 -40.04 -19.38
C GLY A 91 16.57 -39.40 -18.98
N ILE A 92 15.64 -40.19 -18.42
CA ILE A 92 14.33 -39.70 -17.99
C ILE A 92 14.47 -38.91 -16.68
N GLU A 93 15.24 -39.40 -15.71
CA GLU A 93 15.49 -38.69 -14.46
C GLU A 93 16.21 -37.35 -14.68
N ARG A 94 17.24 -37.31 -15.55
CA ARG A 94 17.93 -36.04 -15.90
C ARG A 94 16.98 -35.07 -16.60
N MET A 95 16.03 -35.54 -17.41
CA MET A 95 15.06 -34.71 -18.13
C MET A 95 13.96 -34.18 -17.20
N GLU A 96 13.46 -35.00 -16.28
CA GLU A 96 12.47 -34.59 -15.27
C GLU A 96 13.03 -33.54 -14.31
N VAL A 97 14.28 -33.71 -13.87
CA VAL A 97 14.87 -32.77 -12.90
C VAL A 97 15.31 -31.48 -13.58
N GLN A 98 15.74 -31.53 -14.85
CA GLN A 98 15.91 -30.32 -15.67
C GLN A 98 14.59 -29.57 -15.87
N ALA A 99 13.48 -30.27 -16.14
CA ALA A 99 12.18 -29.62 -16.22
C ALA A 99 11.84 -28.91 -14.90
N ARG A 100 12.01 -29.57 -13.75
CA ARG A 100 11.78 -28.97 -12.41
C ARG A 100 12.63 -27.70 -12.18
N LYS A 101 13.88 -27.67 -12.66
CA LYS A 101 14.74 -26.48 -12.62
C LYS A 101 14.19 -25.33 -13.46
N PHE A 102 13.76 -25.57 -14.69
CA PHE A 102 13.14 -24.51 -15.51
C PHE A 102 11.85 -23.99 -14.88
N TYR A 103 11.05 -24.87 -14.28
CA TYR A 103 9.83 -24.47 -13.58
C TYR A 103 10.12 -23.58 -12.36
N SER A 104 11.07 -23.96 -11.51
CA SER A 104 11.42 -23.17 -10.32
C SER A 104 12.06 -21.83 -10.69
N GLN A 105 12.93 -21.81 -11.69
CA GLN A 105 13.57 -20.58 -12.18
C GLN A 105 12.55 -19.57 -12.73
N ARG A 106 11.65 -19.99 -13.63
CA ARG A 106 10.61 -19.09 -14.17
C ARG A 106 9.74 -18.51 -13.06
N ASN A 107 9.38 -19.33 -12.08
CA ASN A 107 8.52 -18.88 -11.00
C ASN A 107 9.26 -17.90 -10.05
N MET A 108 10.56 -18.11 -9.81
CA MET A 108 11.40 -17.14 -9.10
C MET A 108 11.48 -15.81 -9.84
N TYR A 109 11.69 -15.84 -11.17
CA TYR A 109 11.69 -14.61 -11.99
C TYR A 109 10.34 -13.91 -11.96
N LEU A 110 9.24 -14.65 -12.05
CA LEU A 110 7.89 -14.09 -11.96
C LEU A 110 7.70 -13.31 -10.64
N CYS A 111 8.03 -13.92 -9.51
CA CYS A 111 7.98 -13.27 -8.20
C CYS A 111 8.92 -12.06 -8.11
N GLY A 112 10.14 -12.18 -8.66
CA GLY A 112 11.13 -11.10 -8.66
C GLY A 112 10.70 -9.88 -9.48
N PHE A 113 10.17 -10.09 -10.68
CA PHE A 113 9.64 -9.01 -11.52
C PHE A 113 8.45 -8.32 -10.87
N THR A 114 7.59 -9.09 -10.21
CA THR A 114 6.44 -8.53 -9.48
C THR A 114 6.93 -7.62 -8.36
N LEU A 115 7.86 -8.08 -7.50
CA LEU A 115 8.44 -7.23 -6.45
C LEU A 115 9.08 -5.95 -6.97
N PHE A 116 9.86 -6.07 -8.03
CA PHE A 116 10.54 -4.94 -8.64
C PHE A 116 9.53 -3.91 -9.15
N LEU A 117 8.48 -4.38 -9.83
CA LEU A 117 7.43 -3.52 -10.35
C LEU A 117 6.61 -2.89 -9.22
N SER A 118 6.27 -3.62 -8.16
CA SER A 118 5.61 -3.08 -6.97
C SER A 118 6.40 -1.91 -6.36
N LEU A 119 7.74 -2.05 -6.28
CA LEU A 119 8.62 -1.02 -5.72
C LEU A 119 8.64 0.23 -6.60
N ILE A 120 8.79 0.05 -7.92
CA ILE A 120 8.75 1.16 -8.88
C ILE A 120 7.40 1.86 -8.79
N LEU A 121 6.28 1.12 -8.82
CA LEU A 121 4.94 1.69 -8.79
C LEU A 121 4.74 2.57 -7.55
N ASN A 122 5.16 2.09 -6.37
CA ASN A 122 5.12 2.89 -5.14
C ASN A 122 5.98 4.16 -5.25
N ARG A 123 7.23 4.03 -5.72
CA ARG A 123 8.12 5.19 -5.90
C ARG A 123 7.55 6.21 -6.88
N THR A 124 7.04 5.76 -8.02
CA THR A 124 6.45 6.64 -9.04
C THR A 124 5.19 7.30 -8.52
N TYR A 125 4.34 6.58 -7.78
CA TYR A 125 3.13 7.15 -7.15
C TYR A 125 3.48 8.32 -6.22
N VAL A 126 4.41 8.13 -5.28
CA VAL A 126 4.83 9.18 -4.34
C VAL A 126 5.45 10.36 -5.08
N MET A 127 6.33 10.08 -6.04
CA MET A 127 6.97 11.12 -6.86
C MET A 127 5.94 11.98 -7.61
N ILE A 128 4.87 11.39 -8.15
CA ILE A 128 3.83 12.15 -8.84
C ILE A 128 3.06 13.05 -7.88
N LEU A 129 2.73 12.56 -6.67
CA LEU A 129 2.09 13.40 -5.65
C LEU A 129 2.95 14.59 -5.25
N ASP A 130 4.26 14.36 -5.08
CA ASP A 130 5.19 15.43 -4.73
C ASP A 130 5.28 16.47 -5.85
N VAL A 131 5.34 16.05 -7.12
CA VAL A 131 5.31 16.95 -8.28
C VAL A 131 4.02 17.78 -8.30
N LEU A 132 2.86 17.16 -8.08
CA LEU A 132 1.58 17.87 -8.09
C LEU A 132 1.48 18.90 -6.95
N ARG A 133 1.98 18.56 -5.76
CA ARG A 133 2.04 19.49 -4.61
C ARG A 133 2.99 20.66 -4.89
N LEU A 134 4.19 20.39 -5.42
CA LEU A 134 5.14 21.43 -5.80
C LEU A 134 4.55 22.37 -6.85
N GLU A 135 3.86 21.84 -7.86
CA GLU A 135 3.22 22.66 -8.90
C GLU A 135 2.09 23.54 -8.33
N GLU A 136 1.32 23.07 -7.34
CA GLU A 136 0.34 23.90 -6.64
C GLU A 136 0.99 24.98 -5.76
N GLU A 137 2.07 24.64 -5.06
CA GLU A 137 2.84 25.59 -4.27
C GLU A 137 3.40 26.72 -5.16
N VAL A 138 4.04 26.36 -6.28
CA VAL A 138 4.55 27.34 -7.26
C VAL A 138 3.44 28.22 -7.82
N LYS A 139 2.26 27.68 -8.12
CA LYS A 139 1.11 28.49 -8.59
C LYS A 139 0.57 29.44 -7.53
N SER A 140 0.53 29.01 -6.27
CA SER A 140 0.11 29.86 -5.16
C SER A 140 1.09 31.01 -4.91
N LEU A 141 2.39 30.74 -4.98
CA LEU A 141 3.44 31.76 -4.84
C LEU A 141 3.46 32.75 -6.01
N ARG A 142 3.08 32.31 -7.22
CA ARG A 142 2.96 33.17 -8.41
C ARG A 142 1.69 34.05 -8.43
N GLY A 143 0.86 34.01 -7.38
CA GLY A 143 -0.28 34.92 -7.22
C GLY A 143 -1.50 34.58 -8.08
N ASP A 144 -1.62 33.33 -8.55
CA ASP A 144 -2.76 32.90 -9.36
C ASP A 144 -4.03 32.81 -8.48
N PRO A 145 -5.09 33.63 -8.67
CA PRO A 145 -6.25 33.72 -7.78
C PRO A 145 -7.07 32.43 -7.68
N LYS A 146 -6.82 31.44 -8.55
CA LYS A 146 -7.42 30.10 -8.51
C LYS A 146 -6.71 29.12 -7.56
N ALA A 147 -5.53 29.48 -7.03
CA ALA A 147 -4.73 28.59 -6.17
C ALA A 147 -5.25 28.52 -4.72
N ASN A 148 -5.98 29.53 -4.26
CA ASN A 148 -6.39 29.64 -2.85
C ASN A 148 -7.70 28.91 -2.50
N LYS A 149 -8.28 28.14 -3.45
CA LYS A 149 -9.64 27.58 -3.29
C LYS A 149 -9.72 26.10 -2.88
N ASN A 150 -8.63 25.32 -2.99
CA ASN A 150 -8.71 23.88 -2.80
C ASN A 150 -7.74 23.39 -1.70
N SER A 151 -8.27 23.19 -0.50
CA SER A 151 -7.56 22.60 0.65
C SER A 151 -7.27 21.10 0.48
N ALA A 152 -7.86 20.44 -0.52
CA ALA A 152 -7.81 19.00 -0.68
C ALA A 152 -6.42 18.43 -1.04
N LEU A 153 -5.63 19.12 -1.86
CA LEU A 153 -4.30 18.62 -2.24
C LEU A 153 -3.22 18.85 -1.16
N LYS A 154 -3.41 19.84 -0.28
CA LYS A 154 -2.55 20.06 0.90
C LYS A 154 -2.64 18.90 1.90
N ASN A 155 -3.71 18.12 1.86
CA ASN A 155 -4.05 17.13 2.89
C ASN A 155 -3.87 15.66 2.44
N ALA A 156 -3.56 15.38 1.18
CA ALA A 156 -3.54 14.00 0.72
C ALA A 156 -2.17 13.33 0.91
N GLY A 157 -1.95 12.61 2.02
CA GLY A 157 -0.85 11.63 2.17
C GLY A 157 0.48 12.17 2.68
N GLY A 158 0.48 13.03 3.70
CA GLY A 158 1.69 13.62 4.28
C GLY A 158 1.40 14.51 5.49
N PRO A 159 2.41 15.15 6.13
CA PRO A 159 2.30 15.86 7.41
C PRO A 159 1.18 16.93 7.52
N GLY A 160 0.56 17.35 6.42
CA GLY A 160 -0.67 18.16 6.41
C GLY A 160 -1.91 17.41 6.90
N GLU A 161 -2.05 16.12 6.60
CA GLU A 161 -3.13 15.25 7.10
C GLU A 161 -3.01 15.03 8.60
N VAL A 162 -1.77 14.85 9.09
CA VAL A 162 -1.46 14.80 10.53
C VAL A 162 -1.78 16.13 11.21
N GLY A 163 -1.51 17.26 10.54
CA GLY A 163 -1.87 18.58 11.05
C GLY A 163 -3.39 18.80 11.13
N ALA A 164 -4.13 18.40 10.10
CA ALA A 164 -5.58 18.46 10.08
C ALA A 164 -6.22 17.52 11.11
N LEU A 165 -5.74 16.28 11.20
CA LEU A 165 -6.18 15.30 12.21
C LEU A 165 -5.84 15.75 13.63
N ARG A 166 -4.68 16.37 13.88
CA ARG A 166 -4.35 16.97 15.18
C ARG A 166 -5.33 18.10 15.53
N LYS A 167 -5.66 18.95 14.57
CA LYS A 167 -6.62 20.05 14.78
C LYS A 167 -8.04 19.55 15.03
N GLU A 168 -8.43 18.45 14.39
CA GLU A 168 -9.71 17.78 14.64
C GLU A 168 -9.72 17.06 16.01
N LEU A 169 -8.61 16.44 16.41
CA LEU A 169 -8.43 15.85 17.74
C LEU A 169 -8.55 16.93 18.84
N GLU A 170 -7.87 18.06 18.68
CA GLU A 170 -7.97 19.20 19.59
C GLU A 170 -9.38 19.79 19.66
N ALA A 171 -10.12 19.80 18.54
CA ALA A 171 -11.52 20.22 18.54
C ALA A 171 -12.41 19.25 19.32
N LYS A 172 -12.23 17.94 19.09
CA LYS A 172 -12.94 16.87 19.81
C LYS A 172 -12.65 16.87 21.31
N ASP A 173 -11.40 17.10 21.71
CA ASP A 173 -11.02 17.18 23.12
C ASP A 173 -11.68 18.38 23.83
N ARG A 174 -11.74 19.54 23.15
CA ARG A 174 -12.47 20.72 23.67
C ARG A 174 -13.96 20.45 23.82
N ASP A 175 -14.58 19.82 22.81
CA ASP A 175 -16.01 19.48 22.88
C ASP A 175 -16.28 18.49 24.02
N MET A 176 -15.39 17.52 24.24
CA MET A 176 -15.49 16.56 25.32
C MET A 176 -15.33 17.19 26.70
N GLU A 177 -14.43 18.18 26.84
CA GLU A 177 -14.27 18.96 28.06
C GLU A 177 -15.53 19.81 28.35
N ASN A 178 -16.08 20.45 27.32
CA ASN A 178 -17.33 21.20 27.43
C ASN A 178 -18.50 20.30 27.82
N LEU A 179 -18.60 19.10 27.24
CA LEU A 179 -19.62 18.12 27.59
C LEU A 179 -19.49 17.68 29.05
N LYS A 180 -18.27 17.42 29.53
CA LYS A 180 -18.03 17.08 30.94
C LYS A 180 -18.50 18.20 31.88
N LYS A 181 -18.19 19.47 31.56
CA LYS A 181 -18.66 20.63 32.34
C LYS A 181 -20.18 20.73 32.35
N GLN A 182 -20.84 20.50 31.21
CA GLN A 182 -22.31 20.49 31.14
C GLN A 182 -22.92 19.37 32.01
N VAL A 183 -22.36 18.16 31.95
CA VAL A 183 -22.80 17.03 32.78
C VAL A 183 -22.60 17.33 34.27
N GLU A 184 -21.45 17.90 34.66
CA GLU A 184 -21.17 18.25 36.05
C GLU A 184 -22.12 19.34 36.57
N ASN A 185 -22.39 20.36 35.77
CA ASN A 185 -23.36 21.40 36.12
C ASN A 185 -24.78 20.83 36.23
N MET A 186 -25.17 19.94 35.31
CA MET A 186 -26.47 19.27 35.35
C MET A 186 -26.60 18.36 36.58
N GLN A 187 -25.53 17.66 36.96
CA GLN A 187 -25.47 16.85 38.18
C GLN A 187 -25.63 17.72 39.44
N LYS A 188 -24.96 18.89 39.49
CA LYS A 188 -25.08 19.85 40.60
C LYS A 188 -26.50 20.41 40.72
N GLU A 189 -27.11 20.79 39.60
CA GLU A 189 -28.50 21.26 39.58
C GLU A 189 -29.49 20.15 39.98
N TYR A 190 -29.25 18.91 39.54
CA TYR A 190 -30.06 17.77 39.94
C TYR A 190 -29.98 17.52 41.46
N ASN A 191 -28.77 17.57 42.03
CA ASN A 191 -28.57 17.42 43.47
C ASN A 191 -29.22 18.58 44.25
N ARG A 192 -29.06 19.84 43.79
CA ARG A 192 -29.70 21.02 44.39
C ARG A 192 -31.22 20.90 44.40
N MET A 193 -31.81 20.51 43.26
CA MET A 193 -33.25 20.26 43.16
C MET A 193 -33.70 19.11 44.08
N GLY A 194 -32.89 18.05 44.19
CA GLY A 194 -33.13 16.96 45.12
C GLY A 194 -33.16 17.42 46.58
N ASP A 195 -32.19 18.25 46.98
CA ASP A 195 -32.10 18.82 48.33
C ASP A 195 -33.25 19.79 48.62
N GLU A 196 -33.66 20.62 47.64
CA GLU A 196 -34.82 21.52 47.77
C GLU A 196 -36.15 20.77 47.93
N VAL A 197 -36.30 19.63 47.25
CA VAL A 197 -37.48 18.76 47.37
C VAL A 197 -37.45 17.99 48.70
N ALA A 198 -36.28 17.55 49.16
CA ALA A 198 -36.11 16.86 50.43
C ALA A 198 -36.33 17.78 51.64
N GLY A 199 -35.91 19.05 51.57
CA GLY A 199 -36.09 20.04 52.62
C GLY A 199 -37.49 20.67 52.73
N LYS A 200 -38.43 20.30 51.84
CA LYS A 200 -39.84 20.75 51.85
C LYS A 200 -40.81 19.75 52.51
N LYS A 201 -40.30 18.71 53.19
CA LYS A 201 -41.06 17.85 54.11
C LYS A 201 -40.70 18.15 55.55
#